data_AF-A0A497M0B3-F1
#
_entry.id   AF-A0A497M0B3-F1
#
_cell.length_a   1.000
_cell.length_b   1.000
_cell.length_c   1.000
_cell.angle_alpha   90.00
_cell.angle_beta   90.00
_cell.angle_gamma   90.00
#
_symmetry.space_group_name_H-M   'P 1'
#
loop_
_entity.id
_entity.type
_entity.pdbx_description
1 polymer ?
#
loop_
_entity_poly.entity_id
_entity_poly.type
_entity_poly.pdbx_seq_one_letter_code
_entity_poly.pdbx_strand_id
1 'polypeptide(L)'
;MLSRVLKSKPLINIVKFAASLILLSIPFKLLKLHFILYLMTLILLYAYLGQCWNILYGYAGQLSFGHAAFLGIGAYVSSILLIRFGISPWIGMIVGGAICALFAFFMSFPLLKLRGAYFALATLGMAEVVRLIVLRLDFITGGGRGLLLPVVTSPWLLLFGDIWHWFLTALGMNLALLYISYRIEGSKLGMAFRAIKQDEEASSSVGVDVFKYKMIALLLSASLTGIGGTFYAQLVGYIRPDIILTTERSDEIVVVAVIGGIGTLWGPMLGSAILLSIRQLIYSLLGGTYMGVHLIVYGILIMIIIIFAPEGLYPTIKKRLMMEFGEAKSRGTPS
;
A
#
# COMPACT_ATOMS: atom_id res chain seq x y z
N MET A 1 -0.11 -35.88 -10.48
CA MET A 1 -1.07 -35.67 -9.36
C MET A 1 -0.60 -34.62 -8.33
N LEU A 2 0.70 -34.28 -8.24
CA LEU A 2 1.26 -33.25 -7.35
C LEU A 2 1.07 -31.78 -7.80
N SER A 3 0.69 -31.52 -9.07
CA SER A 3 0.32 -30.18 -9.56
C SER A 3 -1.07 -29.71 -9.11
N ARG A 4 -1.88 -30.60 -8.49
CA ARG A 4 -3.19 -30.25 -7.92
C ARG A 4 -3.12 -29.85 -6.44
N VAL A 5 -2.09 -30.27 -5.70
CA VAL A 5 -1.96 -29.99 -4.26
C VAL A 5 -1.34 -28.60 -4.00
N LEU A 6 -0.57 -28.06 -4.94
CA LEU A 6 -0.04 -26.68 -4.89
C LEU A 6 -0.94 -25.63 -5.54
N LYS A 7 -2.07 -26.04 -6.15
CA LYS A 7 -3.22 -25.15 -6.36
C LYS A 7 -4.01 -25.03 -5.06
N SER A 8 -3.38 -24.58 -3.96
CA SER A 8 -4.17 -24.02 -2.86
C SER A 8 -4.96 -22.89 -3.49
N LYS A 9 -6.30 -23.01 -3.58
CA LYS A 9 -7.12 -21.95 -4.17
C LYS A 9 -6.75 -20.68 -3.40
N PRO A 10 -6.11 -19.67 -4.00
CA PRO A 10 -5.57 -18.52 -3.25
C PRO A 10 -6.68 -17.77 -2.51
N LEU A 11 -7.93 -17.91 -2.97
CA LEU A 11 -9.13 -17.51 -2.26
C LEU A 11 -9.27 -18.15 -0.86
N ILE A 12 -8.96 -19.45 -0.71
CA ILE A 12 -8.94 -20.13 0.60
C ILE A 12 -7.87 -19.52 1.49
N ASN A 13 -6.70 -19.17 0.96
CA ASN A 13 -5.63 -18.55 1.75
C ASN A 13 -6.02 -17.14 2.19
N ILE A 14 -6.72 -16.37 1.35
CA ILE A 14 -7.29 -15.06 1.71
C ILE A 14 -8.33 -15.20 2.82
N VAL A 15 -9.23 -16.19 2.74
CA VAL A 15 -10.24 -16.45 3.78
C VAL A 15 -9.57 -16.89 5.09
N LYS A 16 -8.59 -17.80 5.03
CA LYS A 16 -7.82 -18.23 6.20
C LYS A 16 -7.08 -17.07 6.84
N PHE A 17 -6.48 -16.20 6.04
CA PHE A 17 -5.82 -14.99 6.50
C PHE A 17 -6.80 -14.06 7.23
N ALA A 18 -7.95 -13.75 6.62
CA ALA A 18 -8.99 -12.94 7.24
C ALA A 18 -9.44 -13.52 8.58
N ALA A 19 -9.75 -14.82 8.62
CA ALA A 19 -10.16 -15.52 9.83
C ALA A 19 -9.07 -15.48 10.91
N SER A 20 -7.81 -15.71 10.54
CA SER A 20 -6.68 -15.68 11.49
C SER A 20 -6.47 -14.29 12.09
N LEU A 21 -6.57 -13.22 11.30
CA LEU A 21 -6.44 -11.86 11.80
C LEU A 21 -7.60 -11.48 12.71
N ILE A 22 -8.83 -11.85 12.37
CA ILE A 22 -9.99 -11.61 13.24
C ILE A 22 -9.80 -12.34 14.56
N LEU A 23 -9.46 -13.63 14.54
CA LEU A 23 -9.23 -14.43 15.73
C LEU A 23 -8.11 -13.86 16.61
N LEU A 24 -7.00 -13.42 16.01
CA LEU A 24 -5.88 -12.79 16.71
C LEU A 24 -6.29 -11.44 17.34
N SER A 25 -7.22 -10.71 16.73
CA SER A 25 -7.61 -9.38 17.18
C SER A 25 -8.68 -9.38 18.27
N ILE A 26 -9.45 -10.47 18.41
CA ILE A 26 -10.52 -10.60 19.40
C ILE A 26 -10.01 -10.40 20.84
N PRO A 27 -8.91 -11.04 21.30
CA PRO A 27 -8.38 -10.82 22.64
C PRO A 27 -8.03 -9.35 22.89
N PHE A 28 -7.43 -8.66 21.92
CA PHE A 28 -7.06 -7.24 22.07
C PHE A 28 -8.28 -6.34 22.20
N LYS A 29 -9.38 -6.67 21.52
CA LYS A 29 -10.67 -6.00 21.72
C LYS A 29 -11.22 -6.26 23.13
N LEU A 30 -11.26 -7.52 23.55
CA LEU A 30 -11.80 -7.92 24.86
C LEU A 30 -11.02 -7.29 26.02
N LEU A 31 -9.69 -7.19 25.87
CA LEU A 31 -8.78 -6.57 26.84
C LEU A 31 -8.69 -5.03 26.71
N LYS A 32 -9.48 -4.41 25.82
CA LYS A 32 -9.49 -2.95 25.56
C LYS A 32 -8.11 -2.37 25.25
N LEU A 33 -7.27 -3.13 24.55
CA LEU A 33 -5.93 -2.71 24.13
C LEU A 33 -6.02 -1.87 22.83
N HIS A 34 -6.58 -0.66 22.96
CA HIS A 34 -6.86 0.22 21.82
C HIS A 34 -5.62 0.54 20.99
N PHE A 35 -4.47 0.70 21.64
CA PHE A 35 -3.21 0.98 20.98
C PHE A 35 -2.78 -0.14 20.02
N ILE A 36 -2.92 -1.40 20.42
CA ILE A 36 -2.56 -2.55 19.57
C ILE A 36 -3.50 -2.61 18.37
N LEU A 37 -4.81 -2.43 18.58
CA LEU A 37 -5.78 -2.39 17.47
C LEU A 37 -5.53 -1.24 16.50
N TYR A 38 -5.11 -0.07 17.00
CA TYR A 38 -4.71 1.05 16.17
C TYR A 38 -3.45 0.72 15.35
N LEU A 39 -2.43 0.13 15.98
CA LEU A 39 -1.22 -0.32 15.27
C LEU A 39 -1.54 -1.37 14.19
N MET A 40 -2.41 -2.34 14.49
CA MET A 40 -2.89 -3.32 13.51
C MET A 40 -3.65 -2.67 12.34
N THR A 41 -4.44 -1.64 12.63
CA THR A 41 -5.13 -0.84 11.60
C THR A 41 -4.13 -0.11 10.70
N LEU A 42 -3.08 0.47 11.27
CA LEU A 42 -1.99 1.08 10.50
C LEU A 42 -1.22 0.05 9.67
N ILE A 43 -0.92 -1.13 10.24
CA ILE A 43 -0.29 -2.23 9.50
C ILE A 43 -1.10 -2.61 8.27
N LEU A 44 -2.42 -2.73 8.42
CA LEU A 44 -3.33 -3.00 7.31
C LEU A 44 -3.36 -1.85 6.30
N LEU A 45 -3.41 -0.59 6.75
CA LEU A 45 -3.38 0.55 5.84
C LEU A 45 -2.09 0.59 5.00
N TYR A 46 -0.92 0.42 5.61
CA TYR A 46 0.35 0.39 4.88
C TYR A 46 0.53 -0.88 4.04
N ALA A 47 -0.04 -2.02 4.45
CA ALA A 47 -0.13 -3.20 3.58
C ALA A 47 -0.93 -2.89 2.31
N TYR A 48 -2.07 -2.21 2.47
CA TYR A 48 -2.93 -1.81 1.37
C TYR A 48 -2.21 -0.85 0.43
N LEU A 49 -1.58 0.21 0.95
CA LEU A 49 -0.84 1.18 0.16
C LEU A 49 0.37 0.54 -0.53
N GLY A 50 1.13 -0.30 0.18
CA GLY A 50 2.24 -1.05 -0.38
C GLY A 50 1.79 -1.99 -1.49
N GLN A 51 0.62 -2.63 -1.37
CA GLN A 51 0.04 -3.46 -2.41
C GLN A 51 -0.46 -2.65 -3.61
N CYS A 52 -1.00 -1.43 -3.40
CA CYS A 52 -1.33 -0.50 -4.48
C CYS A 52 -0.09 -0.14 -5.29
N TRP A 53 1.01 0.15 -4.61
CA TRP A 53 2.31 0.42 -5.24
C TRP A 53 2.90 -0.82 -5.94
N ASN A 54 2.74 -2.00 -5.34
CA ASN A 54 3.16 -3.29 -5.88
C ASN A 54 2.48 -3.61 -7.23
N ILE A 55 1.26 -3.11 -7.46
CA ILE A 55 0.60 -3.24 -8.78
C ILE A 55 1.40 -2.52 -9.86
N LEU A 56 1.91 -1.31 -9.59
CA LEU A 56 2.63 -0.51 -10.57
C LEU A 56 4.09 -0.98 -10.76
N TYR A 57 4.85 -1.12 -9.68
CA TYR A 57 6.25 -1.49 -9.78
C TYR A 57 6.47 -3.01 -9.71
N GLY A 58 5.82 -3.66 -8.75
CA GLY A 58 5.96 -5.09 -8.53
C GLY A 58 5.52 -5.92 -9.71
N TYR A 59 4.40 -5.59 -10.34
CA TYR A 59 3.92 -6.30 -11.51
C TYR A 59 4.35 -5.65 -12.83
N ALA A 60 4.17 -4.33 -13.00
CA ALA A 60 4.40 -3.65 -14.29
C ALA A 60 5.79 -2.97 -14.44
N GLY A 61 6.63 -2.99 -13.40
CA GLY A 61 8.03 -2.54 -13.49
C GLY A 61 8.24 -1.03 -13.52
N GLN A 62 7.23 -0.21 -13.23
CA GLN A 62 7.36 1.25 -13.22
C GLN A 62 7.61 1.80 -11.82
N LEU A 63 8.84 2.24 -11.54
CA LEU A 63 9.22 2.69 -10.20
C LEU A 63 8.72 4.12 -9.96
N SER A 64 7.71 4.28 -9.10
CA SER A 64 7.15 5.60 -8.76
C SER A 64 7.41 5.92 -7.30
N PHE A 65 7.88 7.14 -7.04
CA PHE A 65 7.86 7.73 -5.69
C PHE A 65 6.83 8.87 -5.61
N GLY A 66 5.86 8.90 -6.52
CA GLY A 66 4.78 9.89 -6.56
C GLY A 66 3.52 9.51 -5.78
N HIS A 67 3.50 8.36 -5.10
CA HIS A 67 2.26 7.82 -4.50
C HIS A 67 1.66 8.69 -3.40
N ALA A 68 2.47 9.50 -2.71
CA ALA A 68 1.99 10.52 -1.79
C ALA A 68 1.01 11.50 -2.45
N ALA A 69 1.20 11.87 -3.73
CA ALA A 69 0.23 12.70 -4.45
C ALA A 69 -1.14 12.04 -4.54
N PHE A 70 -1.21 10.77 -4.94
CA PHE A 70 -2.48 10.07 -5.05
C PHE A 70 -3.14 9.87 -3.69
N LEU A 71 -2.35 9.57 -2.66
CA LEU A 71 -2.82 9.48 -1.28
C LEU A 71 -3.42 10.82 -0.82
N GLY A 72 -2.70 11.91 -1.02
CA GLY A 72 -3.12 13.26 -0.65
C GLY A 72 -4.35 13.73 -1.42
N ILE A 73 -4.38 13.56 -2.75
CA ILE A 73 -5.54 13.93 -3.58
C ILE A 73 -6.80 13.21 -3.09
N GLY A 74 -6.75 11.90 -2.86
CA GLY A 74 -7.88 11.14 -2.33
C GLY A 74 -8.34 11.66 -0.96
N ALA A 75 -7.40 11.90 -0.05
CA ALA A 75 -7.65 12.46 1.27
C ALA A 75 -8.34 13.84 1.22
N TYR A 76 -7.82 14.76 0.41
CA TYR A 76 -8.39 16.10 0.25
C TYR A 76 -9.76 16.05 -0.41
N VAL A 77 -9.91 15.32 -1.52
CA VAL A 77 -11.19 15.20 -2.24
C VAL A 77 -12.28 14.71 -1.29
N SER A 78 -12.05 13.60 -0.57
CA SER A 78 -13.06 13.07 0.34
C SER A 78 -13.35 14.00 1.53
N SER A 79 -12.32 14.62 2.10
CA SER A 79 -12.50 15.55 3.22
C SER A 79 -13.26 16.82 2.81
N ILE A 80 -12.99 17.36 1.62
CA ILE A 80 -13.72 18.50 1.06
C ILE A 80 -15.18 18.14 0.79
N LEU A 81 -15.43 16.95 0.21
CA LEU A 81 -16.79 16.44 -0.04
C LEU A 81 -17.60 16.32 1.26
N LEU A 82 -16.98 15.83 2.32
CA LEU A 82 -17.62 15.75 3.63
C LEU A 82 -17.88 17.14 4.23
N ILE A 83 -16.85 17.98 4.32
CA ILE A 83 -16.92 19.26 5.04
C ILE A 83 -17.85 20.26 4.35
N ARG A 84 -17.79 20.35 3.01
CA ARG A 84 -18.53 21.37 2.25
C ARG A 84 -19.89 20.89 1.77
N PHE A 85 -20.01 19.62 1.44
CA PHE A 85 -21.20 19.07 0.79
C PHE A 85 -21.93 18.02 1.65
N GLY A 86 -21.40 17.66 2.83
CA GLY A 86 -21.98 16.63 3.69
C GLY A 86 -21.96 15.23 3.07
N ILE A 87 -21.17 15.01 2.00
CA ILE A 87 -21.13 13.73 1.29
C ILE A 87 -20.29 12.75 2.10
N SER A 88 -20.84 11.55 2.29
CA SER A 88 -20.19 10.49 3.07
C SER A 88 -18.81 10.12 2.50
N PRO A 89 -17.80 9.87 3.36
CA PRO A 89 -16.48 9.39 2.93
C PRO A 89 -16.51 8.04 2.22
N TRP A 90 -17.57 7.23 2.36
CA TRP A 90 -17.74 6.01 1.55
C TRP A 90 -17.87 6.34 0.05
N ILE A 91 -18.66 7.37 -0.27
CA ILE A 91 -18.74 7.91 -1.63
C ILE A 91 -17.43 8.64 -1.97
N GLY A 92 -16.87 9.37 -1.00
CA GLY A 92 -15.57 10.03 -1.12
C GLY A 92 -14.41 9.08 -1.46
N MET A 93 -14.45 7.80 -1.07
CA MET A 93 -13.48 6.79 -1.53
C MET A 93 -13.56 6.58 -3.04
N ILE A 94 -14.77 6.38 -3.56
CA ILE A 94 -15.00 6.13 -4.99
C ILE A 94 -14.64 7.38 -5.80
N VAL A 95 -15.11 8.55 -5.37
CA VAL A 95 -14.83 9.82 -6.07
C VAL A 95 -13.34 10.17 -5.98
N GLY A 96 -12.72 10.03 -4.80
CA GLY A 96 -11.29 10.25 -4.62
C GLY A 96 -10.45 9.33 -5.50
N GLY A 97 -10.79 8.05 -5.57
CA GLY A 97 -10.14 7.09 -6.47
C GLY A 97 -10.32 7.45 -7.95
N ALA A 98 -11.52 7.88 -8.36
CA ALA A 98 -11.79 8.31 -9.73
C ALA A 98 -11.01 9.58 -10.11
N ILE A 99 -10.92 10.57 -9.21
CA ILE A 99 -10.11 11.78 -9.42
C ILE A 99 -8.63 11.43 -9.50
N CYS A 100 -8.12 10.51 -8.67
CA CYS A 100 -6.74 10.04 -8.77
C CYS A 100 -6.48 9.30 -10.09
N ALA A 101 -7.42 8.49 -10.59
CA ALA A 101 -7.30 7.84 -11.89
C ALA A 101 -7.25 8.86 -13.03
N LEU A 102 -8.12 9.87 -13.00
CA LEU A 102 -8.18 10.94 -13.99
C LEU A 102 -6.90 11.77 -14.00
N PHE A 103 -6.43 12.14 -12.81
CA PHE A 103 -5.18 12.86 -12.63
C PHE A 103 -3.98 12.03 -13.11
N ALA A 104 -3.92 10.75 -12.76
CA ALA A 104 -2.91 9.83 -13.25
C ALA A 104 -2.94 9.70 -14.78
N PHE A 105 -4.12 9.67 -15.40
CA PHE A 105 -4.28 9.61 -16.85
C PHE A 105 -3.71 10.84 -17.57
N PHE A 106 -3.92 12.05 -17.04
CA PHE A 106 -3.33 13.24 -17.66
C PHE A 106 -1.81 13.30 -17.45
N MET A 107 -1.35 12.93 -16.26
CA MET A 107 0.07 12.99 -15.92
C MET A 107 0.91 11.90 -16.60
N SER A 108 0.32 10.75 -16.88
CA SER A 108 1.02 9.60 -17.45
C SER A 108 1.47 9.83 -18.90
N PHE A 109 0.81 10.70 -19.68
CA PHE A 109 1.21 10.97 -21.07
C PHE A 109 2.67 11.43 -21.22
N PRO A 110 3.14 12.46 -20.49
CA PRO A 110 4.54 12.83 -20.50
C PRO A 110 5.42 11.86 -19.70
N LEU A 111 4.91 11.33 -18.58
CA LEU A 111 5.71 10.50 -17.67
C LEU A 111 6.07 9.14 -18.27
N LEU A 112 5.13 8.44 -18.92
CA LEU A 112 5.35 7.09 -19.45
C LEU A 112 6.34 7.04 -20.62
N LYS A 113 6.76 8.20 -21.15
CA LYS A 113 7.86 8.31 -22.12
C LYS A 113 9.23 8.14 -21.46
N LEU A 114 9.32 8.34 -20.15
CA LEU A 114 10.54 8.24 -19.36
C LEU A 114 10.77 6.79 -18.93
N ARG A 115 12.05 6.39 -18.79
CA ARG A 115 12.44 5.03 -18.40
C ARG A 115 13.23 5.04 -17.09
N GLY A 116 13.02 4.00 -16.28
CA GLY A 116 13.81 3.74 -15.07
C GLY A 116 13.83 4.91 -14.08
N ALA A 117 15.03 5.36 -13.73
CA ALA A 117 15.25 6.43 -12.76
C ALA A 117 14.60 7.77 -13.17
N TYR A 118 14.51 8.07 -14.47
CA TYR A 118 13.88 9.31 -14.94
C TYR A 118 12.37 9.33 -14.65
N PHE A 119 11.69 8.18 -14.79
CA PHE A 119 10.28 8.07 -14.40
C PHE A 119 10.12 8.29 -12.89
N ALA A 120 10.97 7.66 -12.08
CA ALA A 120 10.97 7.82 -10.63
C ALA A 120 11.14 9.29 -10.20
N LEU A 121 12.16 9.98 -10.73
CA LEU A 121 12.42 11.40 -10.45
C LEU A 121 11.26 12.30 -10.91
N ALA A 122 10.68 12.03 -12.06
CA ALA A 122 9.55 12.81 -12.56
C ALA A 122 8.29 12.61 -11.69
N THR A 123 8.04 11.40 -11.17
CA THR A 123 6.95 11.17 -10.21
C THR A 123 7.17 11.84 -8.86
N LEU A 124 8.42 11.94 -8.39
CA LEU A 124 8.78 12.73 -7.20
C LEU A 124 8.44 14.21 -7.41
N GLY A 125 8.92 14.78 -8.52
CA GLY A 125 8.62 16.15 -8.89
C GLY A 125 7.12 16.40 -8.98
N MET A 126 6.36 15.44 -9.53
CA MET A 126 4.91 15.57 -9.60
C MET A 126 4.24 15.58 -8.22
N ALA A 127 4.69 14.73 -7.29
CA ALA A 127 4.18 14.77 -5.93
C ALA A 127 4.39 16.13 -5.27
N GLU A 128 5.57 16.74 -5.49
CA GLU A 128 5.87 18.06 -4.98
C GLU A 128 5.03 19.15 -5.64
N VAL A 129 4.79 19.08 -6.96
CA VAL A 129 3.87 20.00 -7.64
C VAL A 129 2.47 19.93 -7.05
N VAL A 130 1.94 18.73 -6.79
CA VAL A 130 0.63 18.57 -6.12
C VAL A 130 0.65 19.19 -4.72
N ARG A 131 1.72 18.96 -3.95
CA ARG A 131 1.89 19.56 -2.62
C ARG A 131 1.83 21.08 -2.65
N LEU A 132 2.56 21.70 -3.59
CA LEU A 132 2.58 23.15 -3.79
C LEU A 132 1.21 23.70 -4.23
N ILE A 133 0.51 23.00 -5.12
CA ILE A 133 -0.85 23.36 -5.53
C ILE A 133 -1.80 23.36 -4.33
N VAL A 134 -1.79 22.29 -3.53
CA VAL A 134 -2.63 22.21 -2.33
C VAL A 134 -2.28 23.31 -1.34
N LEU A 135 -0.99 23.58 -1.09
CA LEU A 135 -0.55 24.67 -0.22
C LEU A 135 -1.04 26.05 -0.71
N ARG A 136 -1.10 26.26 -2.03
CA ARG A 136 -1.53 27.53 -2.63
C ARG A 136 -3.05 27.68 -2.73
N LEU A 137 -3.79 26.59 -2.83
CA LEU A 137 -5.27 26.57 -2.89
C LEU A 137 -5.89 26.66 -1.48
N ASP A 138 -5.50 27.68 -0.73
CA ASP A 138 -5.92 27.92 0.65
C ASP A 138 -7.45 28.01 0.81
N PHE A 139 -8.14 28.65 -0.13
CA PHE A 139 -9.59 28.83 -0.10
C PHE A 139 -10.38 27.52 -0.16
N ILE A 140 -9.82 26.46 -0.75
CA ILE A 140 -10.47 25.13 -0.84
C ILE A 140 -9.93 24.20 0.25
N THR A 141 -8.61 24.09 0.33
CA THR A 141 -7.90 23.04 1.07
C THR A 141 -7.47 23.45 2.47
N GLY A 142 -7.66 24.73 2.84
CA GLY A 142 -7.10 25.31 4.05
C GLY A 142 -5.60 25.62 3.94
N GLY A 143 -4.95 25.30 2.82
CA GLY A 143 -3.55 25.60 2.55
C GLY A 143 -2.64 24.97 3.61
N GLY A 144 -1.70 25.75 4.14
CA GLY A 144 -0.82 25.29 5.23
C GLY A 144 -1.54 24.94 6.54
N ARG A 145 -2.78 25.43 6.76
CA ARG A 145 -3.58 25.06 7.94
C ARG A 145 -4.21 23.68 7.81
N GLY A 146 -4.38 23.18 6.58
CA GLY A 146 -5.05 21.93 6.30
C GLY A 146 -6.54 21.92 6.66
N LEU A 147 -7.13 20.73 6.72
CA LEU A 147 -8.55 20.52 7.03
C LEU A 147 -8.71 19.64 8.26
N LEU A 148 -9.52 20.12 9.21
CA LEU A 148 -9.97 19.35 10.37
C LEU A 148 -11.31 18.69 10.04
N LEU A 149 -11.39 17.38 10.26
CA LEU A 149 -12.62 16.64 10.03
C LEU A 149 -13.57 16.80 11.24
N PRO A 150 -14.90 16.75 11.02
CA PRO A 150 -15.86 16.84 12.11
C PRO A 150 -15.67 15.75 13.16
N VAL A 151 -15.71 16.12 14.44
CA VAL A 151 -15.65 15.16 15.56
C VAL A 151 -17.06 14.66 15.87
N VAL A 152 -17.58 13.79 15.00
CA VAL A 152 -18.89 13.14 15.17
C VAL A 152 -18.71 11.63 15.11
N THR A 153 -19.54 10.88 15.83
CA THR A 153 -19.54 9.42 15.71
C THR A 153 -20.69 9.01 14.80
N SER A 154 -20.36 8.53 13.60
CA SER A 154 -21.33 8.01 12.66
C SER A 154 -20.68 6.99 11.73
N PRO A 155 -21.14 5.72 11.72
CA PRO A 155 -20.69 4.72 10.75
C PRO A 155 -20.89 5.16 9.30
N TRP A 156 -21.94 5.94 9.03
CA TRP A 156 -22.20 6.49 7.70
C TRP A 156 -21.15 7.50 7.26
N LEU A 157 -20.57 8.25 8.20
CA LEU A 157 -19.52 9.21 7.92
C LEU A 157 -18.12 8.59 8.04
N LEU A 158 -18.00 7.28 8.21
CA LEU A 158 -16.72 6.60 8.43
C LEU A 158 -15.95 7.25 9.60
N LEU A 159 -16.68 7.66 10.64
CA LEU A 159 -16.12 8.22 11.86
C LEU A 159 -16.59 7.36 13.02
N PHE A 160 -15.77 6.38 13.39
CA PHE A 160 -16.12 5.40 14.43
C PHE A 160 -15.56 5.80 15.78
N GLY A 161 -16.36 5.65 16.83
CA GLY A 161 -15.90 5.85 18.21
C GLY A 161 -15.06 4.68 18.74
N ASP A 162 -15.23 3.47 18.19
CA ASP A 162 -14.45 2.27 18.57
C ASP A 162 -13.44 1.91 17.47
N ILE A 163 -12.18 1.76 17.87
CA ILE A 163 -11.04 1.37 17.01
C ILE A 163 -11.28 0.05 16.26
N TRP A 164 -12.13 -0.83 16.82
CA TRP A 164 -12.50 -2.08 16.18
C TRP A 164 -13.09 -1.91 14.77
N HIS A 165 -13.91 -0.87 14.56
CA HIS A 165 -14.56 -0.63 13.26
C HIS A 165 -13.58 -0.09 12.22
N TRP A 166 -12.59 0.69 12.65
CA TRP A 166 -11.47 1.10 11.82
C TRP A 166 -10.65 -0.11 11.34
N PHE A 167 -10.34 -1.02 12.27
CA PHE A 167 -9.66 -2.28 11.95
C PHE A 167 -10.44 -3.12 10.94
N LEU A 168 -11.75 -3.31 11.15
CA LEU A 168 -12.59 -4.08 10.21
C LEU A 168 -12.67 -3.44 8.82
N THR A 169 -12.75 -2.11 8.76
CA THR A 169 -12.77 -1.38 7.48
C THR A 169 -11.44 -1.54 6.74
N ALA A 170 -10.31 -1.37 7.44
CA ALA A 170 -8.98 -1.59 6.87
C ALA A 170 -8.78 -3.05 6.40
N LEU A 171 -9.30 -4.01 7.16
CA LEU A 171 -9.27 -5.43 6.78
C LEU A 171 -10.11 -5.67 5.52
N GLY A 172 -11.33 -5.14 5.46
CA GLY A 172 -12.19 -5.24 4.27
C GLY A 172 -11.54 -4.66 3.02
N MET A 173 -10.91 -3.49 3.13
CA MET A 173 -10.14 -2.87 2.04
C MET A 173 -8.96 -3.75 1.59
N ASN A 174 -8.22 -4.34 2.53
CA ASN A 174 -7.12 -5.25 2.20
C ASN A 174 -7.61 -6.52 1.49
N LEU A 175 -8.70 -7.13 1.97
CA LEU A 175 -9.24 -8.34 1.34
C LEU A 175 -9.73 -8.05 -0.08
N ALA A 176 -10.39 -6.90 -0.30
CA ALA A 176 -10.78 -6.46 -1.62
C ALA A 176 -9.55 -6.26 -2.53
N LEU A 177 -8.49 -5.61 -2.04
CA LEU A 177 -7.28 -5.36 -2.82
C LEU A 177 -6.49 -6.64 -3.12
N LEU A 178 -6.39 -7.56 -2.15
CA LEU A 178 -5.77 -8.87 -2.37
C LEU A 178 -6.54 -9.67 -3.41
N TYR A 179 -7.87 -9.64 -3.37
CA TYR A 179 -8.70 -10.26 -4.40
C TYR A 179 -8.47 -9.64 -5.78
N ILE A 180 -8.46 -8.30 -5.89
CA ILE A 180 -8.18 -7.59 -7.14
C ILE A 180 -6.78 -7.97 -7.68
N SER A 181 -5.77 -7.94 -6.82
CA SER A 181 -4.39 -8.27 -7.17
C SER A 181 -4.25 -9.72 -7.65
N TYR A 182 -4.91 -10.66 -6.97
CA TYR A 182 -4.99 -12.05 -7.39
C TYR A 182 -5.63 -12.20 -8.79
N ARG A 183 -6.72 -11.48 -9.05
CA ARG A 183 -7.38 -11.49 -10.36
C ARG A 183 -6.48 -10.90 -11.45
N ILE A 184 -5.73 -9.85 -11.14
CA ILE A 184 -4.75 -9.26 -12.05
C ILE A 184 -3.65 -10.28 -12.38
N GLU A 185 -3.02 -10.89 -11.38
CA GLU A 185 -1.92 -11.85 -11.55
C GLU A 185 -2.27 -13.03 -12.48
N GLY A 186 -3.51 -13.52 -12.38
CA GLY A 186 -4.04 -14.63 -13.20
C GLY A 186 -4.65 -14.23 -14.54
N SER A 187 -4.68 -12.94 -14.89
CA SER A 187 -5.32 -12.43 -16.11
C SER A 187 -4.32 -12.13 -17.24
N LYS A 188 -4.85 -11.83 -18.43
CA LYS A 188 -4.05 -11.30 -19.56
C LYS A 188 -3.32 -10.00 -19.20
N LEU A 189 -3.90 -9.16 -18.32
CA LEU A 189 -3.24 -7.95 -17.82
C LEU A 189 -1.96 -8.31 -17.05
N GLY A 190 -2.05 -9.26 -16.11
CA GLY A 190 -0.89 -9.69 -15.33
C GLY A 190 0.20 -10.36 -16.17
N MET A 191 -0.16 -11.08 -17.23
CA MET A 191 0.81 -11.61 -18.19
C MET A 191 1.54 -10.49 -18.93
N ALA A 192 0.81 -9.48 -19.43
CA ALA A 192 1.40 -8.34 -20.11
C ALA A 192 2.30 -7.52 -19.16
N PHE A 193 1.90 -7.31 -17.91
CA PHE A 193 2.71 -6.61 -16.90
C PHE A 193 4.04 -7.34 -16.66
N ARG A 194 4.01 -8.66 -16.48
CA ARG A 194 5.22 -9.45 -16.30
C ARG A 194 6.14 -9.42 -17.52
N ALA A 195 5.58 -9.50 -18.73
CA ALA A 195 6.35 -9.41 -19.96
C ALA A 195 7.06 -8.06 -20.08
N ILE A 196 6.32 -6.96 -19.91
CA ILE A 196 6.86 -5.59 -19.97
C ILE A 196 7.93 -5.36 -18.91
N LYS A 197 7.74 -5.91 -17.71
CA LYS A 197 8.71 -5.79 -16.62
C LYS A 197 10.01 -6.54 -16.91
N GLN A 198 9.96 -7.65 -17.65
CA GLN A 198 11.15 -8.42 -18.01
C GLN A 198 11.95 -7.72 -19.11
N ASP A 199 11.29 -7.39 -20.20
CA ASP A 199 11.89 -6.68 -21.33
C ASP A 199 10.81 -5.91 -22.09
N GLU A 200 10.90 -4.58 -22.00
CA GLU A 200 9.97 -3.66 -22.63
C GLU A 200 10.09 -3.68 -24.16
N GLU A 201 11.31 -3.78 -24.69
CA GLU A 201 11.57 -3.74 -26.12
C GLU A 201 11.13 -5.06 -26.77
N ALA A 202 11.51 -6.20 -26.18
CA ALA A 202 11.07 -7.51 -26.66
C ALA A 202 9.54 -7.66 -26.61
N SER A 203 8.89 -7.14 -25.56
CA SER A 203 7.43 -7.13 -25.45
C SER A 203 6.78 -6.35 -26.58
N SER A 204 7.35 -5.19 -26.95
CA SER A 204 6.85 -4.37 -28.05
C SER A 204 7.02 -5.05 -29.41
N SER A 205 8.11 -5.80 -29.62
CA SER A 205 8.38 -6.53 -30.87
C SER A 205 7.39 -7.67 -31.13
N VAL A 206 6.83 -8.27 -30.08
CA VAL A 206 5.78 -9.32 -30.20
C VAL A 206 4.36 -8.75 -30.18
N GLY A 207 4.20 -7.43 -30.30
CA GLY A 207 2.90 -6.76 -30.47
C GLY A 207 2.18 -6.39 -29.17
N VAL A 208 2.85 -6.39 -28.02
CA VAL A 208 2.26 -5.89 -26.76
C VAL A 208 2.28 -4.37 -26.76
N ASP A 209 1.11 -3.74 -26.59
CA ASP A 209 0.99 -2.29 -26.42
C ASP A 209 1.49 -1.86 -25.03
N VAL A 210 2.80 -1.64 -24.92
CA VAL A 210 3.49 -1.27 -23.69
C VAL A 210 2.85 -0.06 -23.02
N PHE A 211 2.54 0.98 -23.79
CA PHE A 211 1.99 2.23 -23.26
C PHE A 211 0.63 2.00 -22.59
N LYS A 212 -0.28 1.29 -23.28
CA LYS A 212 -1.60 0.96 -22.75
C LYS A 212 -1.53 0.17 -21.45
N TYR A 213 -0.66 -0.83 -21.36
CA TYR A 213 -0.56 -1.64 -20.13
C TYR A 213 0.09 -0.88 -18.97
N LYS A 214 1.13 -0.06 -19.22
CA LYS A 214 1.69 0.82 -18.18
C LYS A 214 0.67 1.86 -17.70
N MET A 215 -0.12 2.42 -18.62
CA MET A 215 -1.23 3.32 -18.29
C MET A 215 -2.23 2.63 -17.37
N ILE A 216 -2.72 1.43 -17.73
CA ILE A 216 -3.66 0.67 -16.89
C ILE A 216 -3.09 0.40 -15.50
N ALA A 217 -1.81 -0.02 -15.41
CA ALA A 217 -1.16 -0.27 -14.13
C ALA A 217 -1.12 0.99 -13.24
N LEU A 218 -0.78 2.14 -13.84
CA LEU A 218 -0.71 3.42 -13.15
C LEU A 218 -2.08 3.91 -12.69
N LEU A 219 -3.11 3.82 -13.55
CA LEU A 219 -4.48 4.20 -13.22
C LEU A 219 -5.02 3.37 -12.05
N LEU A 220 -4.84 2.05 -12.10
CA LEU A 220 -5.27 1.14 -11.02
C LEU A 220 -4.55 1.46 -9.71
N SER A 221 -3.22 1.64 -9.77
CA SER A 221 -2.41 1.95 -8.60
C SER A 221 -2.82 3.30 -7.99
N ALA A 222 -2.97 4.33 -8.81
CA ALA A 222 -3.37 5.67 -8.38
C ALA A 222 -4.78 5.70 -7.78
N SER A 223 -5.76 5.05 -8.44
CA SER A 223 -7.14 5.02 -7.97
C SER A 223 -7.28 4.33 -6.61
N LEU A 224 -6.61 3.18 -6.45
CA LEU A 224 -6.63 2.43 -5.21
C LEU A 224 -5.87 3.17 -4.11
N THR A 225 -4.75 3.82 -4.42
CA THR A 225 -4.02 4.67 -3.47
C THR A 225 -4.90 5.85 -3.00
N GLY A 226 -5.69 6.46 -3.89
CA GLY A 226 -6.66 7.51 -3.53
C GLY A 226 -7.74 7.04 -2.55
N ILE A 227 -8.25 5.82 -2.73
CA ILE A 227 -9.17 5.19 -1.77
C ILE A 227 -8.51 5.03 -0.38
N GLY A 228 -7.24 4.60 -0.36
CA GLY A 228 -6.43 4.54 0.85
C GLY A 228 -6.22 5.91 1.51
N GLY A 229 -6.09 6.96 0.70
CA GLY A 229 -5.99 8.36 1.15
C GLY A 229 -7.24 8.83 1.89
N THR A 230 -8.42 8.52 1.36
CA THR A 230 -9.69 8.78 2.04
C THR A 230 -9.75 8.10 3.40
N PHE A 231 -9.40 6.82 3.48
CA PHE A 231 -9.38 6.09 4.76
C PHE A 231 -8.38 6.71 5.75
N TYR A 232 -7.17 7.07 5.28
CA TYR A 232 -6.15 7.73 6.10
C TYR A 232 -6.68 9.05 6.68
N ALA A 233 -7.31 9.89 5.86
CA ALA A 233 -7.85 11.18 6.30
C ALA A 233 -8.86 11.03 7.44
N GLN A 234 -9.78 10.07 7.30
CA GLN A 234 -10.80 9.79 8.29
C GLN A 234 -10.20 9.19 9.58
N LEU A 235 -9.23 8.27 9.44
CA LEU A 235 -8.57 7.63 10.58
C LEU A 235 -7.75 8.62 11.42
N VAL A 236 -7.09 9.58 10.78
CA VAL A 236 -6.26 10.60 11.46
C VAL A 236 -7.11 11.79 11.92
N GLY A 237 -8.21 12.10 11.24
CA GLY A 237 -9.14 13.18 11.60
C GLY A 237 -8.64 14.60 11.28
N TYR A 238 -7.41 14.73 10.79
CA TYR A 238 -6.82 16.01 10.40
C TYR A 238 -5.82 15.79 9.26
N ILE A 239 -5.94 16.58 8.20
CA ILE A 239 -5.05 16.48 7.04
C ILE A 239 -4.34 17.79 6.77
N ARG A 240 -3.01 17.75 6.63
CA ARG A 240 -2.19 18.87 6.18
C ARG A 240 -1.21 18.47 5.07
N PRO A 241 -0.84 19.40 4.17
CA PRO A 241 0.06 19.09 3.05
C PRO A 241 1.46 18.67 3.49
N ASP A 242 1.98 19.24 4.59
CA ASP A 242 3.28 18.94 5.19
C ASP A 242 3.33 17.57 5.88
N ILE A 243 2.23 16.83 5.96
CA ILE A 243 2.17 15.50 6.59
C ILE A 243 1.87 14.42 5.54
N ILE A 244 0.90 14.67 4.66
CA ILE A 244 0.34 13.63 3.79
C ILE A 244 0.93 13.61 2.37
N LEU A 245 1.38 14.76 1.87
CA LEU A 245 1.89 14.93 0.50
C LEU A 245 3.42 14.96 0.45
N THR A 246 4.09 14.49 1.50
CA THR A 246 5.55 14.53 1.59
C THR A 246 6.21 13.32 0.96
N THR A 247 7.45 13.48 0.53
CA THR A 247 8.25 12.40 -0.07
C THR A 247 8.46 11.25 0.89
N GLU A 248 8.59 11.51 2.18
CA GLU A 248 8.74 10.48 3.20
C GLU A 248 7.54 9.51 3.20
N ARG A 249 6.32 10.00 2.91
CA ARG A 249 5.14 9.12 2.79
C ARG A 249 5.21 8.17 1.61
N SER A 250 5.71 8.64 0.47
CA SER A 250 5.96 7.78 -0.69
C SER A 250 7.03 6.73 -0.36
N ASP A 251 8.10 7.14 0.31
CA ASP A 251 9.20 6.25 0.68
C ASP A 251 8.74 5.15 1.64
N GLU A 252 7.92 5.47 2.64
CA GLU A 252 7.32 4.47 3.53
C GLU A 252 6.48 3.43 2.77
N ILE A 253 5.67 3.87 1.80
CA ILE A 253 4.85 2.98 0.96
C ILE A 253 5.73 2.05 0.14
N VAL A 254 6.82 2.58 -0.44
CA VAL A 254 7.79 1.82 -1.24
C VAL A 254 8.52 0.80 -0.37
N VAL A 255 9.09 1.24 0.76
CA VAL A 255 9.92 0.41 1.64
C VAL A 255 9.15 -0.80 2.17
N VAL A 256 7.89 -0.61 2.56
CA VAL A 256 7.00 -1.71 2.99
C VAL A 256 6.84 -2.78 1.91
N ALA A 257 6.63 -2.37 0.65
CA ALA A 257 6.49 -3.30 -0.45
C ALA A 257 7.81 -3.98 -0.82
N VAL A 258 8.92 -3.22 -0.82
CA VAL A 258 10.27 -3.71 -1.15
C VAL A 258 10.71 -4.77 -0.15
N ILE A 259 10.65 -4.45 1.14
CA ILE A 259 11.04 -5.36 2.22
C ILE A 259 10.09 -6.56 2.31
N GLY A 260 8.81 -6.34 2.08
CA GLY A 260 7.83 -7.42 2.02
C GLY A 260 8.12 -8.45 0.92
N GLY A 261 8.53 -7.97 -0.26
CA GLY A 261 8.83 -8.78 -1.44
C GLY A 261 8.13 -8.25 -2.68
N ILE A 262 8.91 -7.61 -3.56
CA ILE A 262 8.44 -6.96 -4.78
C ILE A 262 7.77 -7.97 -5.70
N GLY A 263 6.61 -7.64 -6.25
CA GLY A 263 5.89 -8.48 -7.21
C GLY A 263 5.25 -9.72 -6.60
N THR A 264 5.06 -9.73 -5.28
CA THR A 264 4.37 -10.84 -4.58
C THR A 264 3.05 -10.38 -3.98
N LEU A 265 2.02 -11.25 -4.01
CA LEU A 265 0.70 -10.95 -3.47
C LEU A 265 0.71 -10.68 -1.94
N TRP A 266 1.54 -11.40 -1.19
CA TRP A 266 1.58 -11.36 0.27
C TRP A 266 2.74 -10.52 0.84
N GLY A 267 3.68 -10.10 -0.01
CA GLY A 267 4.87 -9.37 0.41
C GLY A 267 4.53 -8.11 1.19
N PRO A 268 3.78 -7.14 0.62
CA PRO A 268 3.46 -5.88 1.31
C PRO A 268 2.76 -6.07 2.66
N MET A 269 1.98 -7.14 2.83
CA MET A 269 1.34 -7.48 4.10
C MET A 269 2.36 -7.89 5.17
N LEU A 270 3.31 -8.75 4.79
CA LEU A 270 4.38 -9.18 5.69
C LEU A 270 5.33 -8.01 5.99
N GLY A 271 5.69 -7.24 4.97
CA GLY A 271 6.56 -6.06 5.07
C GLY A 271 5.97 -5.02 6.01
N SER A 272 4.69 -4.71 5.90
CA SER A 272 4.06 -3.71 6.78
C SER A 272 3.99 -4.21 8.22
N ALA A 273 3.60 -5.48 8.43
CA ALA A 273 3.49 -6.06 9.76
C ALA A 273 4.82 -6.03 10.51
N ILE A 274 5.92 -6.39 9.84
CA ILE A 274 7.25 -6.43 10.44
C ILE A 274 7.78 -5.00 10.63
N LEU A 275 7.77 -4.18 9.58
CA LEU A 275 8.40 -2.86 9.65
C LEU A 275 7.70 -1.90 10.59
N LEU A 276 6.36 -1.83 10.56
CA LEU A 276 5.64 -0.90 11.43
C LEU A 276 5.74 -1.34 12.89
N SER A 277 5.72 -2.64 13.17
CA SER A 277 5.90 -3.15 14.54
C SER A 277 7.30 -2.86 15.06
N ILE A 278 8.33 -3.12 14.26
CA ILE A 278 9.72 -2.82 14.62
C ILE A 278 9.92 -1.32 14.80
N ARG A 279 9.41 -0.50 13.87
CA ARG A 279 9.47 0.97 13.98
C ARG A 279 8.82 1.46 15.26
N GLN A 280 7.64 0.94 15.60
CA GLN A 280 6.94 1.30 16.82
C GLN A 280 7.71 0.87 18.07
N LEU A 281 8.33 -0.32 18.05
CA LEU A 281 9.16 -0.81 19.15
C LEU A 281 10.41 0.07 19.35
N ILE A 282 11.14 0.36 18.27
CA ILE A 282 12.32 1.25 18.29
C ILE A 282 11.91 2.63 18.82
N TYR A 283 10.81 3.19 18.32
CA TYR A 283 10.31 4.48 18.80
C TYR A 283 9.92 4.44 20.29
N SER A 284 9.27 3.37 20.75
CA SER A 284 8.89 3.23 22.16
C SER A 284 10.10 3.08 23.09
N LEU A 285 11.20 2.48 22.62
CA LEU A 285 12.40 2.24 23.42
C LEU A 285 13.39 3.42 23.39
N LEU A 286 13.55 4.06 22.23
CA LEU A 286 14.61 5.05 21.98
C LEU A 286 14.06 6.46 21.69
N GLY A 287 12.80 6.58 21.28
CA GLY A 287 12.20 7.83 20.83
C GLY A 287 12.04 8.88 21.93
N GLY A 288 11.88 8.46 23.18
CA GLY A 288 11.78 9.37 24.33
C GLY A 288 13.14 9.84 24.88
N THR A 289 14.22 9.11 24.61
CA THR A 289 15.53 9.34 25.23
C THR A 289 16.45 10.15 24.33
N TYR A 290 16.44 9.89 23.02
CA TYR A 290 17.32 10.57 22.07
C TYR A 290 16.55 10.92 20.78
N MET A 291 16.39 12.23 20.54
CA MET A 291 15.68 12.75 19.38
C MET A 291 16.39 12.32 18.09
N GLY A 292 15.67 11.63 17.20
CA GLY A 292 16.18 11.19 15.89
C GLY A 292 16.95 9.87 15.85
N VAL A 293 17.40 9.30 16.98
CA VAL A 293 18.15 8.02 16.99
C VAL A 293 17.32 6.86 16.45
N HIS A 294 16.02 6.85 16.73
CA HIS A 294 15.10 5.84 16.21
C HIS A 294 15.07 5.77 14.67
N LEU A 295 15.31 6.90 13.97
CA LEU A 295 15.37 6.94 12.50
C LEU A 295 16.65 6.27 11.97
N ILE A 296 17.79 6.48 12.65
CA ILE A 296 19.08 5.87 12.29
C ILE A 296 18.98 4.35 12.43
N VAL A 297 18.49 3.88 13.58
CA VAL A 297 18.33 2.44 13.84
C VAL A 297 17.36 1.81 12.85
N TYR A 298 16.26 2.51 12.52
CA TYR A 298 15.32 2.05 11.51
C TYR A 298 15.95 1.93 10.11
N GLY A 299 16.78 2.90 9.70
CA GLY A 299 17.52 2.85 8.43
C GLY A 299 18.54 1.73 8.36
N ILE A 300 19.30 1.50 9.45
CA ILE A 300 20.25 0.37 9.55
C ILE A 300 19.52 -0.97 9.43
N LEU A 301 18.36 -1.10 10.08
CA LEU A 301 17.56 -2.32 10.01
C LEU A 301 17.05 -2.60 8.59
N ILE A 302 16.60 -1.57 7.87
CA ILE A 302 16.25 -1.67 6.45
C ILE A 302 17.44 -2.17 5.63
N MET A 303 18.64 -1.61 5.85
CA MET A 303 19.86 -2.02 5.16
C MET A 303 20.20 -3.49 5.40
N ILE A 304 20.12 -3.95 6.65
CA ILE A 304 20.32 -5.35 7.03
C ILE A 304 19.33 -6.24 6.25
N ILE A 305 18.04 -5.90 6.24
CA ILE A 305 17.04 -6.70 5.54
C ILE A 305 17.34 -6.77 4.04
N ILE A 306 17.73 -5.66 3.41
CA ILE A 306 18.06 -5.63 1.97
C ILE A 306 19.28 -6.52 1.67
N ILE A 307 20.29 -6.53 2.55
CA ILE A 307 21.50 -7.36 2.39
C ILE A 307 21.17 -8.86 2.53
N PHE A 308 20.39 -9.24 3.54
CA PHE A 308 20.13 -10.66 3.86
C PHE A 308 18.92 -11.25 3.11
N ALA A 309 17.99 -10.41 2.64
CA ALA A 309 16.77 -10.82 1.95
C ALA A 309 16.54 -9.93 0.70
N PRO A 310 17.38 -10.04 -0.35
CA PRO A 310 17.33 -9.16 -1.53
C PRO A 310 16.06 -9.31 -2.37
N GLU A 311 15.41 -10.48 -2.34
CA GLU A 311 14.10 -10.70 -2.97
C GLU A 311 12.92 -10.25 -2.07
N GLY A 312 13.22 -9.80 -0.86
CA GLY A 312 12.27 -9.49 0.21
C GLY A 312 12.00 -10.68 1.15
N LEU A 313 11.34 -10.37 2.26
CA LEU A 313 11.11 -11.31 3.36
C LEU A 313 10.20 -12.47 2.94
N TYR A 314 9.12 -12.19 2.19
CA TYR A 314 8.16 -13.23 1.82
C TYR A 314 8.77 -14.32 0.91
N PRO A 315 9.45 -13.99 -0.22
CA PRO A 315 10.14 -15.00 -1.03
C PRO A 315 11.19 -15.79 -0.25
N THR A 316 11.97 -15.11 0.59
CA THR A 316 13.05 -15.72 1.38
C THR A 316 12.50 -16.77 2.36
N ILE A 317 11.45 -16.42 3.11
CA ILE A 317 10.78 -17.36 4.03
C ILE A 317 10.17 -18.52 3.26
N LYS A 318 9.48 -18.25 2.14
CA LYS A 318 8.87 -19.29 1.31
C LYS A 318 9.90 -20.28 0.76
N LYS A 319 11.05 -19.79 0.26
CA LYS A 319 12.13 -20.62 -0.26
C LYS A 319 12.72 -21.51 0.83
N ARG A 320 12.97 -20.96 2.02
CA ARG A 320 13.50 -21.72 3.17
C ARG A 320 12.55 -22.83 3.63
N LEU A 321 11.27 -22.52 3.79
CA LEU A 321 10.24 -23.52 4.11
C LEU A 321 10.21 -24.63 3.05
N MET A 322 10.29 -24.30 1.76
CA MET A 322 10.29 -25.30 0.69
C MET A 322 11.52 -26.24 0.75
N MET A 323 12.69 -25.74 1.15
CA MET A 323 13.89 -26.58 1.31
C MET A 323 13.74 -27.52 2.51
N GLU A 324 13.30 -27.03 3.66
CA GLU A 324 13.12 -27.83 4.88
C GLU A 324 12.06 -28.95 4.69
N PHE A 325 10.94 -28.65 4.02
CA PHE A 325 9.93 -29.66 3.69
C PHE A 325 10.37 -30.63 2.59
N GLY A 326 11.26 -30.20 1.68
CA GLY A 326 11.87 -31.07 0.67
C GLY A 326 12.81 -32.11 1.28
N GLU A 327 13.64 -31.68 2.23
CA GLU A 327 14.58 -32.54 2.95
C GLU A 327 13.86 -33.52 3.89
N ALA A 328 12.82 -33.07 4.60
CA ALA A 328 12.00 -33.93 5.46
C ALA A 328 11.34 -35.09 4.69
N LYS A 329 10.98 -34.87 3.42
CA LYS A 329 10.38 -35.91 2.56
C LYS A 329 11.42 -36.91 2.02
N SER A 330 12.67 -36.48 1.80
CA SER A 330 13.77 -37.39 1.43
C SER A 330 14.26 -38.28 2.58
N ARG A 331 14.03 -37.89 3.84
CA ARG A 331 14.37 -38.69 5.03
C ARG A 331 13.26 -39.66 5.45
N GLY A 332 12.07 -39.57 4.85
CA GLY A 332 10.87 -40.33 5.23
C GLY A 332 10.48 -41.47 4.29
N THR A 333 11.33 -41.87 3.34
CA THR A 333 11.12 -43.10 2.55
C THR A 333 12.00 -44.22 3.10
N PRO A 334 11.45 -45.15 3.90
CA PRO A 334 12.09 -46.45 4.08
C PRO A 334 12.06 -47.17 2.73
N SER A 335 13.22 -47.64 2.30
CA SER A 335 13.42 -48.54 1.16
C SER A 335 12.65 -49.83 1.28
#